data_AF-I4GVQ9-F1
#
_entry.id   AF-I4GVQ9-F1
#
_cell.length_a   1.000
_cell.length_b   1.000
_cell.length_c   1.000
_cell.angle_alpha   90.00
_cell.angle_beta   90.00
_cell.angle_gamma   90.00
#
_symmetry.space_group_name_H-M   'P 1'
#
loop_
_entity.id
_entity.type
_entity.pdbx_description
1 polymer ?
#
loop_
_entity_poly.entity_id
_entity_poly.type
_entity_poly.pdbx_seq_one_letter_code
_entity_poly.pdbx_strand_id
1 'polypeptide(L)'
;MALPHLIFMREKLPDPVSPKFLQYFLTAFTNNKSLYSAVHEAQKNLHDDWEKDYPCASWLPVVCPNPTEEPPTWHSFSNSPQKQQNWRRFALTFGLGLAVTMTVLAIR
;
A
#
# COMPACT_ATOMS: atom_id res chain seq x y z
N MET A 1 -20.92 3.77 -0.56
CA MET A 1 -19.57 3.17 -0.45
C MET A 1 -18.65 3.99 -1.34
N ALA A 2 -17.70 4.72 -0.74
CA ALA A 2 -16.60 5.32 -1.50
C ALA A 2 -15.47 4.28 -1.57
N LEU A 3 -14.89 4.09 -2.75
CA LEU A 3 -13.79 3.15 -2.94
C LEU A 3 -12.46 3.92 -2.88
N PRO A 4 -11.52 3.56 -1.99
CA PRO A 4 -10.35 4.37 -1.65
C PRO A 4 -9.23 4.27 -2.71
N HIS A 5 -9.52 4.58 -3.98
CA HIS A 5 -8.67 4.42 -5.17
C HIS A 5 -8.47 2.96 -5.60
N LEU A 6 -8.62 2.69 -6.90
CA LEU A 6 -8.52 1.33 -7.44
C LEU A 6 -7.68 1.30 -8.72
N ILE A 7 -6.78 0.33 -8.81
CA ILE A 7 -6.03 0.01 -10.03
C ILE A 7 -6.64 -1.28 -10.58
N PHE A 8 -7.13 -1.25 -11.82
CA PHE A 8 -7.66 -2.43 -12.50
C PHE A 8 -7.04 -2.58 -13.88
N MET A 9 -7.17 -3.78 -14.44
CA MET A 9 -6.75 -4.07 -15.80
C MET A 9 -7.99 -4.14 -16.68
N ARG A 10 -8.01 -3.38 -17.78
CA ARG A 10 -9.13 -3.38 -18.75
C ARG A 10 -9.36 -4.74 -19.39
N GLU A 11 -8.28 -5.51 -19.50
CA GLU A 11 -8.26 -6.89 -19.99
C GLU A 11 -7.23 -7.67 -19.17
N LYS A 12 -7.20 -8.99 -19.30
CA LYS A 12 -6.13 -9.82 -18.73
C LYS A 12 -4.78 -9.34 -19.28
N LEU A 13 -3.85 -8.94 -18.40
CA LEU A 13 -2.47 -8.69 -18.82
C LEU A 13 -1.85 -10.01 -19.30
N PRO A 14 -1.08 -10.00 -20.40
CA PRO A 14 -0.28 -11.15 -20.79
C PRO A 14 0.61 -11.62 -19.62
N ASP A 15 0.65 -12.93 -19.41
CA ASP A 15 1.38 -13.56 -18.31
C ASP A 15 2.85 -13.09 -18.17
N PRO A 16 3.64 -12.87 -19.26
CA PRO A 16 5.02 -12.37 -19.11
C PRO A 16 5.10 -10.87 -18.76
N VAL A 17 4.07 -10.09 -19.09
CA VAL A 17 4.02 -8.63 -18.90
C VAL A 17 3.53 -8.27 -17.50
N SER A 18 2.59 -9.05 -16.95
CA SER A 18 1.99 -8.83 -15.62
C SER A 18 3.00 -8.62 -14.48
N PRO A 19 3.98 -9.53 -14.25
CA PRO A 19 4.96 -9.35 -13.18
C PRO A 19 5.88 -8.14 -13.40
N LYS A 20 6.15 -7.77 -14.67
CA LYS A 20 6.97 -6.60 -15.01
C LYS A 20 6.27 -5.29 -14.70
N PHE A 21 4.99 -5.18 -15.07
CA PHE A 21 4.17 -4.05 -14.67
C PHE A 21 4.19 -3.86 -13.14
N LEU A 22 3.96 -4.94 -12.39
CA LEU A 22 3.93 -4.88 -10.94
C LEU A 22 5.29 -4.45 -10.36
N GLN A 23 6.39 -4.95 -10.91
CA GLN A 23 7.74 -4.55 -10.53
C GLN A 23 7.98 -3.05 -10.76
N TYR A 24 7.65 -2.53 -11.94
CA TYR A 24 7.81 -1.10 -12.25
C TYR A 24 6.94 -0.21 -11.36
N PHE A 25 5.68 -0.60 -11.16
CA PHE A 25 4.76 0.09 -10.27
C PHE A 25 5.29 0.13 -8.83
N LEU A 26 5.66 -1.02 -8.26
CA LEU A 26 6.14 -1.09 -6.88
C LEU A 26 7.45 -0.33 -6.70
N THR A 27 8.36 -0.40 -7.68
CA THR A 27 9.61 0.36 -7.64
C THR A 27 9.35 1.87 -7.63
N ALA A 28 8.45 2.35 -8.49
CA ALA A 28 8.07 3.76 -8.53
C ALA A 28 7.34 4.19 -7.24
N PHE A 29 6.41 3.36 -6.76
CA PHE A 29 5.56 3.67 -5.61
C PHE A 29 6.32 3.70 -4.29
N THR A 30 7.22 2.73 -4.06
CA THR A 30 8.08 2.70 -2.86
C THR A 30 9.10 3.85 -2.85
N ASN A 31 9.46 4.37 -4.03
CA ASN A 31 10.30 5.56 -4.19
C ASN A 31 9.52 6.89 -4.04
N ASN A 32 8.58 6.95 -3.11
CA ASN A 32 7.90 8.18 -2.70
C ASN A 32 6.96 8.82 -3.74
N LYS A 33 6.63 8.13 -4.83
CA LYS A 33 5.68 8.65 -5.82
C LYS A 33 4.25 8.43 -5.36
N SER A 34 3.35 9.34 -5.76
CA SER A 34 1.91 9.15 -5.57
C SER A 34 1.44 7.90 -6.33
N LEU A 35 0.35 7.29 -5.89
CA LEU A 35 -0.22 6.11 -6.57
C LEU A 35 -0.42 6.34 -8.08
N TYR A 36 -0.89 7.53 -8.47
CA TYR A 36 -1.11 7.88 -9.88
C TYR A 36 0.20 8.04 -10.66
N SER A 37 1.16 8.76 -10.08
CA SER A 37 2.47 8.97 -10.70
C SER A 37 3.20 7.64 -10.89
N ALA A 38 3.12 6.74 -9.89
CA ALA A 38 3.72 5.42 -9.97
C ALA A 38 3.10 4.53 -11.05
N VAL A 39 1.76 4.57 -11.21
CA VAL A 39 1.10 3.83 -12.31
C VAL A 39 1.49 4.41 -13.65
N HIS A 40 1.50 5.74 -13.82
CA HIS A 40 1.85 6.36 -15.09
C HIS A 40 3.29 6.05 -15.51
N GLU A 41 4.23 6.09 -14.58
CA GLU A 41 5.61 5.68 -14.85
C GLU A 41 5.73 4.19 -15.18
N ALA A 42 4.99 3.33 -14.46
CA ALA A 42 4.97 1.90 -14.77
C ALA A 42 4.42 1.63 -16.18
N GLN A 43 3.38 2.33 -16.60
CA GLN A 43 2.84 2.25 -17.96
C GLN A 43 3.87 2.70 -19.00
N LYS A 44 4.60 3.79 -18.73
CA LYS A 44 5.65 4.29 -19.63
C LYS A 44 6.79 3.27 -19.77
N ASN A 45 7.31 2.76 -18.67
CA ASN A 45 8.36 1.74 -18.70
C ASN A 45 7.87 0.46 -19.40
N LEU A 46 6.61 0.08 -19.20
CA LEU A 46 6.01 -1.06 -19.89
C LEU A 46 5.90 -0.83 -21.40
N HIS A 47 5.55 0.38 -21.82
CA HIS A 47 5.51 0.76 -23.24
C HIS A 47 6.92 0.70 -23.85
N ASP A 48 7.90 1.33 -23.21
CA ASP A 48 9.27 1.39 -23.72
C ASP A 48 9.89 -0.02 -23.88
N ASP A 49 9.61 -0.93 -22.94
CA ASP A 49 10.21 -2.27 -22.91
C ASP A 49 9.43 -3.35 -23.68
N TRP A 50 8.09 -3.25 -23.75
CA TRP A 50 7.23 -4.36 -24.22
C TRP A 50 6.34 -4.04 -25.42
N GLU A 51 6.29 -2.81 -25.93
CA GLU A 51 5.39 -2.45 -27.04
C GLU A 51 5.66 -3.24 -28.34
N LYS A 52 6.91 -3.68 -28.55
CA LYS A 52 7.30 -4.48 -29.73
C LYS A 52 6.68 -5.88 -29.73
N ASP A 53 6.62 -6.52 -28.57
CA ASP A 53 6.16 -7.90 -28.41
C ASP A 53 4.67 -7.96 -28.04
N TYR A 54 4.20 -7.00 -27.25
CA TYR A 54 2.83 -6.89 -26.75
C TYR A 54 2.33 -5.45 -26.95
N PRO A 55 1.82 -5.13 -28.14
CA PRO A 55 1.32 -3.79 -28.44
C PRO A 55 0.16 -3.43 -27.52
N CYS A 56 0.07 -2.17 -27.12
CA CYS A 56 -0.97 -1.63 -26.24
C CYS A 56 -1.03 -2.24 -24.83
N ALA A 57 -0.09 -3.11 -24.42
CA ALA A 57 -0.11 -3.71 -23.07
C ALA A 57 0.03 -2.66 -21.96
N SER A 58 0.70 -1.54 -22.25
CA SER A 58 0.82 -0.35 -21.39
C SER A 58 -0.51 0.36 -21.12
N TRP A 59 -1.55 0.16 -21.93
CA TRP A 59 -2.85 0.82 -21.78
C TRP A 59 -3.88 0.01 -20.98
N LEU A 60 -3.53 -1.24 -20.62
CA LEU A 60 -4.39 -2.11 -19.84
C LEU A 60 -4.53 -1.68 -18.37
N PRO A 61 -3.45 -1.30 -17.66
CA PRO A 61 -3.57 -0.79 -16.30
C PRO A 61 -4.27 0.55 -16.29
N VAL A 62 -5.35 0.68 -15.52
CA VAL A 62 -6.10 1.94 -15.38
C VAL A 62 -6.30 2.23 -13.90
N VAL A 63 -6.15 3.50 -13.54
CA VAL A 63 -6.47 3.98 -12.21
C VAL A 63 -7.82 4.67 -12.21
N CYS A 64 -8.68 4.28 -11.28
CA CYS A 64 -9.88 5.00 -10.94
C CYS A 64 -9.58 5.92 -9.74
N PRO A 65 -9.46 7.24 -9.95
CA PRO A 65 -9.20 8.17 -8.87
C PRO A 65 -10.46 8.35 -8.00
N ASN A 66 -10.30 8.36 -6.68
CA ASN A 66 -11.32 8.89 -5.78
C ASN A 66 -11.12 10.41 -5.68
N PRO A 67 -12.04 11.25 -6.21
CA PRO A 67 -11.87 12.70 -6.18
C PRO A 67 -12.02 13.29 -4.76
N THR A 68 -12.52 12.52 -3.80
CA THR A 68 -12.75 12.96 -2.42
C THR A 68 -11.55 12.73 -1.51
N GLU A 69 -10.54 11.99 -1.96
CA GLU A 69 -9.36 11.61 -1.17
C GLU A 69 -8.06 11.95 -1.91
N GLU A 70 -7.04 12.35 -1.15
CA GLU A 70 -5.72 12.57 -1.72
C GLU A 70 -5.09 11.23 -2.15
N PRO A 71 -4.36 11.18 -3.28
CA PRO A 71 -3.77 9.94 -3.75
C PRO A 71 -2.78 9.42 -2.71
N PRO A 72 -2.91 8.14 -2.29
CA PRO A 72 -2.04 7.61 -1.25
C PRO A 72 -0.59 7.53 -1.74
N THR A 73 0.33 7.70 -0.80
CA THR A 73 1.76 7.45 -0.97
C THR A 73 2.18 6.25 -0.14
N TRP A 74 3.31 5.64 -0.47
CA TRP A 74 3.82 4.48 0.27
C TRP A 74 3.95 4.73 1.79
N HIS A 75 4.46 5.90 2.19
CA HIS A 75 4.60 6.25 3.63
C HIS A 75 3.27 6.47 4.34
N SER A 76 2.21 6.85 3.62
CA SER A 76 0.87 6.96 4.20
C SER A 76 0.38 5.60 4.72
N PHE A 77 0.76 4.50 4.06
CA PHE A 77 0.42 3.15 4.51
C PHE A 77 1.23 2.68 5.73
N SER A 78 2.50 3.09 5.88
CA SER A 78 3.32 2.71 7.03
C SER A 78 2.94 3.44 8.32
N ASN A 79 2.44 4.67 8.20
CA ASN A 79 2.10 5.54 9.32
C ASN A 79 0.64 5.40 9.78
N SER A 80 0.10 4.17 9.80
CA SER A 80 -1.27 3.98 10.29
C SER A 80 -1.38 4.41 11.78
N PRO A 81 -2.27 5.34 12.14
CA PRO A 81 -2.49 5.73 13.53
C PRO A 81 -3.02 4.56 14.39
N GLN A 82 -3.50 3.50 13.74
CA GLN A 82 -4.00 2.26 14.35
C GLN A 82 -2.97 1.59 15.27
N LYS A 83 -1.67 1.60 14.90
CA LYS A 83 -0.62 0.91 15.66
C LYS A 83 -0.33 1.61 16.99
N GLN A 84 -0.50 2.93 17.06
CA GLN A 84 -0.27 3.73 18.27
C GLN A 84 -1.36 3.50 19.33
N GLN A 85 -2.63 3.33 18.93
CA GLN A 85 -3.73 3.09 19.86
C GLN A 85 -3.65 1.73 20.54
N ASN A 86 -3.30 0.67 19.80
CA ASN A 86 -3.14 -0.67 20.38
C ASN A 86 -1.98 -0.72 21.39
N TRP A 87 -0.85 -0.05 21.12
CA TRP A 87 0.31 -0.06 22.03
C TRP A 87 0.00 0.63 23.37
N ARG A 88 -0.72 1.76 23.36
CA ARG A 88 -1.17 2.44 24.58
C ARG A 88 -2.14 1.58 25.41
N ARG A 89 -3.02 0.83 24.75
CA ARG A 89 -3.94 -0.11 25.40
C ARG A 89 -3.21 -1.27 26.06
N PHE A 90 -2.24 -1.87 25.37
CA PHE A 90 -1.41 -2.94 25.95
C PHE A 90 -0.53 -2.45 27.11
N ALA A 91 0.02 -1.23 27.03
CA ALA A 91 0.80 -0.66 28.12
C ALA A 91 -0.04 -0.47 29.41
N LEU A 92 -1.29 -0.02 29.26
CA LEU A 92 -2.22 0.15 30.39
C LEU A 92 -2.63 -1.19 31.02
N THR A 93 -2.89 -2.22 30.22
CA THR A 93 -3.28 -3.54 30.74
C THR A 93 -2.11 -4.27 31.42
N PHE A 94 -0.90 -4.20 30.85
CA PHE A 94 0.29 -4.77 31.50
C PHE A 94 0.66 -4.04 32.81
N GLY A 95 0.50 -2.71 32.86
CA GLY A 95 0.78 -1.92 34.07
C GLY A 95 -0.11 -2.29 35.26
N LEU A 96 -1.40 -2.57 35.03
CA LEU A 96 -2.34 -2.96 36.08
C LEU A 96 -2.03 -4.36 36.65
N GLY A 97 -1.61 -5.31 35.81
CA GLY A 97 -1.25 -6.66 36.23
C GLY A 97 -0.03 -6.70 37.15
N LEU A 98 1.01 -5.90 36.85
CA LEU A 98 2.23 -5.81 37.68
C LEU A 98 1.97 -5.20 39.06
N ALA A 99 1.02 -4.27 39.19
CA ALA A 99 0.67 -3.69 40.49
C ALA A 99 0.01 -4.72 41.42
N VAL A 100 -0.83 -5.61 40.89
CA VAL A 100 -1.53 -6.66 41.65
C VAL A 100 -0.56 -7.75 42.12
N THR A 101 0.47 -8.09 41.34
CA THR A 101 1.46 -9.08 41.78
C THR A 101 2.40 -8.53 42.85
N MET A 102 2.75 -7.24 42.79
CA MET A 102 3.58 -6.59 43.82
C MET A 102 2.88 -6.49 45.18
N THR A 103 1.55 -6.28 45.21
CA THR A 103 0.82 -6.26 46.49
C THR A 103 0.76 -7.64 47.14
N VAL A 104 0.61 -8.72 46.35
CA VAL A 104 0.59 -10.09 46.87
C VAL A 104 1.96 -10.52 47.42
N LEU A 105 3.05 -10.05 46.81
CA LEU A 105 4.41 -10.33 47.28
C LEU A 105 4.81 -9.51 48.52
N ALA A 106 4.22 -8.33 48.73
CA ALA A 106 4.50 -7.49 49.90
C ALA A 106 3.82 -7.97 51.20
N ILE A 107 2.89 -8.92 51.11
CA ILE A 107 2.12 -9.44 52.26
C ILE A 107 2.76 -10.73 52.82
N ARG A 108 3.84 -11.23 52.21
CA ARG A 108 4.45 -12.52 52.56
C ARG A 108 5.80 -12.39 53.26
#